data_AF-A0A972XDJ7-F1
#
_entry.id   AF-A0A972XDJ7-F1
#
_cell.length_a   1.000
_cell.length_b   1.000
_cell.length_c   1.000
_cell.angle_alpha   90.00
_cell.angle_beta   90.00
_cell.angle_gamma   90.00
#
_symmetry.space_group_name_H-M   'P 1'
#
loop_
_entity.id
_entity.type
_entity.pdbx_description
1 polymer ?
#
loop_
_entity_poly.entity_id
_entity_poly.type
_entity_poly.pdbx_seq_one_letter_code
_entity_poly.pdbx_strand_id
1 'polypeptide(L)' 'GLEIAIERDGTSIVPLDITDLFAVEVDFEEDLTRANAHL' A
#
# COMPACT_ATOMS: atom_id res chain seq x y z
N GLY A 1 -10.43 -1.06 7.47
CA GLY A 1 -9.59 -2.25 7.66
C GLY A 1 -8.67 -2.05 8.85
N LEU A 2 -7.64 -1.24 8.69
CA LEU A 2 -6.71 -0.87 9.76
C LEU A 2 -7.38 0.01 10.82
N GLU A 3 -8.33 0.86 10.43
CA GLU A 3 -9.06 1.75 11.36
C GLU A 3 -9.82 0.93 12.41
N ILE A 4 -10.52 -0.12 11.97
CA ILE A 4 -11.27 -1.01 12.87
C ILE A 4 -10.34 -1.80 13.78
N ALA A 5 -9.20 -2.28 13.26
CA ALA A 5 -8.21 -3.02 14.04
C ALA A 5 -7.55 -2.14 15.12
N ILE A 6 -7.33 -0.86 14.86
CA ILE A 6 -6.85 0.09 15.87
C ILE A 6 -7.93 0.33 16.92
N GLU A 7 -9.17 0.63 16.50
CA GLU A 7 -10.27 0.97 17.40
C GLU A 7 -10.65 -0.20 18.32
N ARG A 8 -10.79 -1.41 17.77
CA ARG A 8 -11.33 -2.57 18.49
C ARG A 8 -10.28 -3.40 19.21
N ASP A 9 -9.11 -3.53 18.60
CA ASP A 9 -8.08 -4.46 19.06
C ASP A 9 -6.87 -3.74 19.67
N GLY A 10 -6.87 -2.40 19.68
CA GLY A 10 -5.75 -1.60 20.19
C GLY A 10 -4.47 -1.79 19.39
N THR A 11 -4.60 -2.15 18.11
CA THR A 11 -3.46 -2.49 17.25
C THR A 11 -2.52 -1.30 17.10
N SER A 12 -1.23 -1.52 17.37
CA SER A 12 -0.17 -0.55 17.10
C SER A 12 0.40 -0.77 15.70
N ILE A 13 0.52 0.30 14.92
CA ILE A 13 1.04 0.27 13.55
C ILE A 13 2.31 1.09 13.48
N VAL A 14 3.32 0.53 12.80
CA VAL A 14 4.57 1.21 12.46
C VAL A 14 4.71 1.29 10.94
N PRO A 15 5.20 2.41 10.39
CA PRO A 15 5.41 2.54 8.95
C PRO A 15 6.54 1.59 8.50
N LEU A 16 6.36 0.99 7.33
CA LEU A 16 7.39 0.24 6.65
C LEU A 16 8.20 1.18 5.76
N ASP A 17 9.53 1.12 5.86
CA ASP A 17 10.41 1.78 4.90
C ASP A 17 10.41 0.99 3.58
N ILE A 18 10.06 1.67 2.50
CA ILE A 18 9.92 1.07 1.16
C ILE A 18 10.94 1.64 0.17
N THR A 19 11.99 2.34 0.64
CA THR A 19 12.95 3.04 -0.21
C THR A 19 13.62 2.14 -1.25
N ASP A 20 13.89 0.87 -0.89
CA ASP A 20 14.54 -0.11 -1.77
C ASP A 20 13.54 -0.95 -2.59
N LEU A 21 12.24 -0.68 -2.49
CA LEU A 21 11.20 -1.40 -3.21
C LEU A 21 10.78 -0.64 -4.48
N PHE A 22 10.43 -1.40 -5.51
CA PHE A 22 9.75 -0.84 -6.67
C PHE A 22 8.30 -0.50 -6.29
N ALA A 23 8.01 0.78 -6.14
CA ALA A 23 6.69 1.31 -5.83
C ALA A 23 6.18 2.18 -7.00
N VAL A 24 4.92 1.99 -7.38
CA VAL A 24 4.24 2.76 -8.40
C VAL A 24 2.94 3.29 -7.81
N GLU A 25 2.68 4.58 -7.97
CA GLU A 25 1.39 5.18 -7.62
C GLU A 25 0.33 4.73 -8.63
N VAL A 26 -0.81 4.27 -8.13
CA VAL A 26 -1.93 3.79 -8.93
C VAL A 26 -3.17 4.53 -8.46
N ASP A 27 -3.50 5.61 -9.16
CA ASP A 27 -4.69 6.42 -8.94
C ASP A 27 -5.74 6.21 -10.06
N PHE A 28 -5.35 5.70 -11.23
CA PHE A 28 -6.24 5.27 -12.32
C PHE A 28 -5.99 3.84 -12.82
N GLU A 29 -6.95 3.30 -13.60
CA GLU A 29 -6.89 1.94 -14.15
C GLU A 29 -5.72 1.77 -15.14
N GLU A 30 -5.40 2.82 -15.88
CA GLU A 30 -4.26 2.87 -16.79
C GLU A 30 -2.93 2.71 -16.04
N ASP A 31 -2.81 3.25 -14.82
CA ASP A 31 -1.59 3.13 -14.00
C ASP A 31 -1.40 1.72 -13.47
N LEU A 32 -2.49 1.04 -13.12
CA LEU A 32 -2.44 -0.39 -12.80
C LEU A 32 -1.98 -1.21 -13.99
N THR A 33 -2.50 -0.91 -15.18
CA THR A 33 -2.12 -1.59 -16.43
C THR A 33 -0.63 -1.40 -16.72
N ARG A 34 -0.12 -0.17 -16.55
CA ARG A 34 1.30 0.15 -16.72
C ARG A 34 2.18 -0.53 -15.65
N ALA A 35 1.76 -0.50 -14.39
CA ALA A 35 2.49 -1.14 -13.30
C ALA A 35 2.62 -2.66 -13.54
N ASN A 36 1.53 -3.31 -13.98
CA ASN A 36 1.52 -4.74 -14.27
C ASN A 36 2.39 -5.13 -15.48
N ALA A 37 2.68 -4.21 -16.40
CA ALA A 37 3.59 -4.48 -17.52
C ALA A 37 5.07 -4.64 -17.09
N HIS A 38 5.40 -4.29 -15.85
CA HIS A 38 6.73 -4.44 -15.25
C HIS A 38 6.86 -5.69 -14.35
N LEU A 39 5.81 -6.52 -14.26
CA LEU A 39 5.79 -7.84 -13.59
C LEU A 39 6.21 -8.96 -14.54
#